data_AF-A0A938V7Z5-F1
#
_entry.id   AF-A0A938V7Z5-F1
#
_cell.length_a   1.000
_cell.length_b   1.000
_cell.length_c   1.000
_cell.angle_alpha   90.00
_cell.angle_beta   90.00
_cell.angle_gamma   90.00
#
_symmetry.space_group_name_H-M   'P 1'
#
loop_
_entity.id
_entity.type
_entity.pdbx_description
1 polymer ?
#
loop_
_entity_poly.entity_id
_entity_poly.type
_entity_poly.pdbx_seq_one_letter_code
_entity_poly.pdbx_strand_id
1 'polypeptide(L)'
;MLNSEDVQINYENLLKLGFVVIDVRYKDYDILSDSPKLVIARVETDRDEFYQTMLKQYTAIEFKANEVYEIWSDILRHKVKMSKVLNRDIAIKVAALDYIETVYPVK
;
A
#
# COMPACT_ATOMS: atom_id res chain seq x y z
N MET A 1 -1.70 16.12 12.44
CA MET A 1 -0.69 15.13 11.98
C MET A 1 -1.27 13.75 12.21
N LEU A 2 -1.43 12.93 11.17
CA LEU A 2 -1.89 11.55 11.32
C LEU A 2 -0.78 10.72 12.00
N ASN A 3 -1.09 10.19 13.18
CA ASN A 3 -0.25 9.19 13.82
C ASN A 3 -0.26 7.93 12.96
N SER A 4 0.93 7.41 12.64
CA SER A 4 1.11 6.24 11.78
C SER A 4 0.56 4.94 12.39
N GLU A 5 0.25 4.94 13.69
CA GLU A 5 -0.36 3.83 14.41
C GLU A 5 -1.90 3.77 14.26
N ASP A 6 -2.54 4.83 13.76
CA ASP A 6 -4.01 4.95 13.69
C ASP A 6 -4.60 4.59 12.31
N VAL A 7 -3.78 4.20 11.34
CA VAL A 7 -4.27 3.83 10.00
C VAL A 7 -4.89 2.44 10.05
N GLN A 8 -6.18 2.38 10.40
CA GLN A 8 -7.02 1.19 10.27
C GLN A 8 -7.81 1.25 8.97
N ILE A 9 -7.43 0.42 7.99
CA ILE A 9 -8.12 0.31 6.71
C ILE A 9 -8.84 -1.03 6.67
N ASN A 10 -10.15 -1.01 6.42
CA ASN A 10 -10.95 -2.22 6.23
C ASN A 10 -10.95 -2.63 4.75
N TYR A 11 -9.88 -3.32 4.34
CA TYR A 11 -9.69 -3.72 2.93
C TYR A 11 -10.80 -4.62 2.41
N GLU A 12 -11.26 -5.59 3.20
CA GLU A 12 -12.32 -6.52 2.77
C GLU A 12 -13.62 -5.80 2.44
N ASN A 13 -14.06 -4.88 3.30
CA ASN A 13 -15.31 -4.14 3.04
C ASN A 13 -15.16 -3.19 1.85
N LEU A 14 -14.01 -2.54 1.71
CA LEU A 14 -13.72 -1.70 0.55
C LEU A 14 -13.76 -2.53 -0.74
N LEU A 15 -13.10 -3.69 -0.76
CA LEU A 15 -13.08 -4.61 -1.91
C LEU A 15 -14.47 -5.13 -2.29
N LYS A 16 -15.29 -5.54 -1.32
CA LYS A 16 -16.68 -5.95 -1.55
C LYS A 16 -17.49 -4.84 -2.23
N LEU A 17 -17.23 -3.59 -1.85
CA LEU A 17 -17.84 -2.40 -2.45
C LEU A 17 -17.18 -1.97 -3.77
N GLY A 18 -16.10 -2.64 -4.21
CA GLY A 18 -15.38 -2.34 -5.44
C GLY A 18 -14.33 -1.23 -5.29
N PHE A 19 -13.83 -1.00 -4.09
CA PHE A 19 -12.82 0.02 -3.79
C PHE A 19 -11.50 -0.58 -3.30
N VAL A 20 -10.40 0.07 -3.65
CA VAL A 20 -9.04 -0.29 -3.24
C VAL A 20 -8.28 0.94 -2.75
N VAL A 21 -7.34 0.73 -1.82
CA VAL A 21 -6.44 1.79 -1.35
C VAL A 21 -5.10 1.67 -2.06
N ILE A 22 -4.78 2.67 -2.86
CA ILE A 22 -3.57 2.71 -3.68
C ILE A 22 -2.79 4.00 -3.44
N ASP A 23 -1.53 3.99 -3.84
CA ASP A 23 -0.71 5.19 -3.89
C ASP A 23 -1.30 6.17 -4.92
N VAL A 24 -1.35 7.46 -4.56
CA VAL A 24 -1.90 8.49 -5.44
C VAL A 24 -1.22 8.53 -6.81
N ARG A 25 0.08 8.18 -6.89
CA ARG A 25 0.86 8.24 -8.14
C ARG A 25 0.39 7.24 -9.18
N TYR A 26 -0.50 6.33 -8.80
CA TYR A 26 -1.11 5.38 -9.72
C TYR A 26 -2.23 6.01 -10.57
N LYS A 27 -2.63 7.25 -10.29
CA LYS A 27 -3.63 7.99 -11.05
C LYS A 27 -3.24 9.47 -11.15
N ASP A 28 -3.44 10.05 -12.32
CA ASP A 28 -3.20 11.48 -12.53
C ASP A 28 -4.31 12.31 -11.85
N TYR A 29 -4.00 12.86 -10.68
CA TYR A 29 -4.89 13.74 -9.91
C TYR A 29 -4.15 15.01 -9.50
N ASP A 30 -4.91 16.09 -9.25
CA ASP A 30 -4.40 17.26 -8.52
C ASP A 30 -4.26 16.89 -7.05
N ILE A 31 -3.01 16.73 -6.59
CA ILE A 31 -2.71 16.21 -5.26
C ILE A 31 -2.42 17.37 -4.31
N LEU A 32 -3.13 17.41 -3.18
CA LEU A 32 -2.77 18.29 -2.06
C LEU A 32 -1.34 17.95 -1.57
N SER A 33 -0.63 18.94 -1.04
CA SER A 33 0.74 18.77 -0.52
C SER A 33 0.85 17.89 0.74
N ASP A 34 -0.26 17.29 1.18
CA ASP A 34 -0.33 16.49 2.38
C ASP A 34 0.36 15.13 2.23
N SER A 35 0.86 14.63 3.36
CA SER A 35 1.47 13.31 3.49
C SER A 35 0.70 12.52 4.56
N PRO A 36 0.35 11.23 4.32
CA PRO A 36 0.67 10.41 3.15
C PRO A 36 -0.33 10.52 1.99
N LYS A 37 0.18 10.42 0.76
CA LYS A 37 -0.64 10.46 -0.45
C LYS A 37 -1.26 9.10 -0.81
N LEU A 38 -2.31 8.70 -0.10
CA LEU A 38 -3.10 7.50 -0.40
C LEU A 38 -4.47 7.90 -0.96
N VAL A 39 -4.98 7.13 -1.92
CA VAL A 39 -6.31 7.35 -2.51
C VAL A 39 -7.13 6.08 -2.52
N ILE A 40 -8.45 6.23 -2.36
CA ILE A 40 -9.42 5.17 -2.56
C ILE A 40 -9.84 5.21 -4.03
N ALA A 41 -9.61 4.12 -4.77
CA ALA A 41 -9.94 3.99 -6.18
C ALA A 41 -10.99 2.90 -6.39
N ARG A 42 -11.90 3.10 -7.35
CA ARG A 42 -12.83 2.05 -7.79
C ARG A 42 -12.13 1.07 -8.73
N VAL A 43 -12.42 -0.23 -8.58
CA VAL A 43 -11.94 -1.34 -9.40
C VAL A 43 -13.12 -2.17 -9.89
N GLU A 44 -13.11 -2.54 -11.17
CA GLU A 44 -14.25 -3.25 -11.80
C GLU A 44 -14.08 -4.77 -11.85
N THR A 45 -12.85 -5.29 -11.86
CA THR A 45 -12.53 -6.73 -12.11
C THR A 45 -11.45 -7.25 -11.16
N ASP A 46 -11.41 -8.57 -10.92
CA ASP A 46 -10.41 -9.33 -10.13
C ASP A 46 -10.02 -8.70 -8.78
N ARG A 47 -11.04 -8.38 -8.00
CA ARG A 47 -10.92 -7.68 -6.72
C ARG A 47 -10.13 -8.50 -5.70
N ASP A 48 -10.43 -9.78 -5.60
CA ASP A 48 -9.87 -10.65 -4.55
C ASP A 48 -8.34 -10.84 -4.70
N GLU A 49 -7.83 -10.78 -5.94
CA GLU A 49 -6.40 -10.93 -6.24
C GLU A 49 -5.68 -9.57 -6.42
N PHE A 50 -6.39 -8.44 -6.26
CA PHE A 50 -5.85 -7.12 -6.58
C PHE A 50 -4.55 -6.83 -5.83
N TYR A 51 -4.55 -6.96 -4.50
CA TYR A 51 -3.38 -6.66 -3.69
C TYR A 51 -2.27 -7.68 -3.90
N GLN A 52 -2.59 -8.95 -4.14
CA GLN A 52 -1.59 -9.99 -4.44
C GLN A 52 -0.88 -9.67 -5.76
N THR A 53 -1.65 -9.30 -6.78
CA THR A 53 -1.14 -8.91 -8.09
C THR A 53 -0.25 -7.68 -7.98
N MET A 54 -0.67 -6.66 -7.24
CA MET A 54 0.11 -5.43 -7.04
C MET A 54 1.44 -5.72 -6.33
N LEU A 55 1.41 -6.50 -5.25
CA LEU A 55 2.61 -6.91 -4.53
C LEU A 55 3.55 -7.71 -5.41
N LYS A 56 3.03 -8.69 -6.16
CA LYS A 56 3.82 -9.48 -7.11
C LYS A 56 4.44 -8.60 -8.19
N GLN A 57 3.72 -7.62 -8.72
CA GLN A 57 4.26 -6.67 -9.71
C GLN A 57 5.37 -5.78 -9.14
N TYR A 58 5.27 -5.38 -7.88
CA TYR A 58 6.27 -4.51 -7.26
C TYR A 58 7.54 -5.23 -6.85
N THR A 59 7.40 -6.50 -6.46
CA THR A 59 8.42 -7.22 -5.67
C THR A 59 8.89 -8.51 -6.32
N ALA A 60 8.20 -8.95 -7.37
CA ALA A 60 8.38 -10.25 -8.03
C ALA A 60 8.18 -11.48 -7.11
N ILE A 61 7.61 -11.31 -5.92
CA ILE A 61 7.35 -12.38 -4.94
C ILE A 61 5.86 -12.74 -4.94
N GLU A 62 5.56 -14.03 -4.74
CA GLU A 62 4.19 -14.51 -4.54
C GLU A 62 3.82 -14.50 -3.07
N PHE A 63 2.66 -13.90 -2.76
CA PHE A 63 2.12 -13.79 -1.41
C PHE A 63 0.83 -14.61 -1.29
N LYS A 64 0.62 -15.25 -0.14
CA LYS A 64 -0.63 -15.96 0.11
C LYS A 64 -1.78 -14.97 0.33
N ALA A 65 -2.98 -15.36 -0.08
CA ALA A 65 -4.15 -14.48 0.01
C ALA A 65 -4.50 -14.10 1.46
N ASN A 66 -4.22 -14.99 2.41
CA ASN A 66 -4.54 -14.79 3.82
C ASN A 66 -3.58 -13.82 4.56
N GLU A 67 -2.42 -13.50 4.00
CA GLU A 67 -1.44 -12.57 4.59
C GLU A 67 -1.37 -11.23 3.83
N VAL A 68 -2.00 -11.13 2.66
CA VAL A 68 -1.82 -10.00 1.74
C VAL A 68 -2.21 -8.64 2.34
N TYR A 69 -3.29 -8.58 3.12
CA TYR A 69 -3.78 -7.33 3.71
C TYR A 69 -2.89 -6.83 4.85
N GLU A 70 -2.33 -7.76 5.63
CA GLU A 70 -1.39 -7.45 6.70
C GLU A 70 -0.11 -6.88 6.10
N ILE A 71 0.47 -7.58 5.12
CA ILE A 71 1.67 -7.15 4.40
C ILE A 71 1.47 -5.80 3.71
N TRP A 72 0.34 -5.59 3.04
CA TRP A 72 0.04 -4.31 2.41
C TRP A 72 -0.02 -3.18 3.44
N SER A 73 -0.65 -3.42 4.59
CA SER A 73 -0.72 -2.44 5.67
C SER A 73 0.65 -2.13 6.25
N ASP A 74 1.51 -3.12 6.40
CA ASP A 74 2.88 -2.93 6.85
C ASP A 74 3.71 -2.12 5.85
N ILE A 75 3.57 -2.39 4.56
CA ILE A 75 4.22 -1.59 3.51
C ILE A 75 3.74 -0.14 3.54
N LEU A 76 2.44 0.10 3.75
CA LEU A 76 1.91 1.45 3.89
C LEU A 76 2.47 2.16 5.13
N ARG A 77 2.54 1.48 6.28
CA ARG A 77 3.17 2.02 7.49
C ARG A 77 4.65 2.31 7.27
N HIS A 78 5.35 1.39 6.62
CA HIS A 78 6.77 1.53 6.27
C HIS A 78 7.00 2.71 5.35
N LYS A 79 6.19 2.86 4.29
CA LYS A 79 6.17 4.03 3.41
C LYS A 79 6.03 5.32 4.20
N VAL A 80 5.05 5.41 5.12
CA VAL A 80 4.84 6.60 5.96
C VAL A 80 6.06 6.90 6.82
N LYS A 81 6.65 5.87 7.45
CA LYS A 81 7.85 6.00 8.28
C LYS A 81 9.04 6.49 7.45
N MET A 82 9.32 5.86 6.31
CA MET A 82 10.39 6.25 5.41
C MET A 82 10.19 7.67 4.88
N SER A 83 8.97 8.04 4.47
CA SER A 83 8.67 9.37 3.97
C SER A 83 8.92 10.45 5.03
N LYS A 84 8.62 10.16 6.30
CA LYS A 84 8.95 11.05 7.44
C LYS A 84 10.47 11.19 7.61
N VAL A 85 11.22 10.09 7.55
CA VAL A 85 12.69 10.11 7.71
C VAL A 85 13.39 10.84 6.57
N LEU A 86 12.96 10.63 5.32
CA LEU A 86 13.55 11.27 4.14
C LEU A 86 13.02 12.69 3.89
N ASN A 87 12.09 13.18 4.71
CA ASN A 87 11.39 14.46 4.55
C ASN A 87 10.82 14.68 3.12
N ARG A 88 10.38 13.59 2.48
CA ARG A 88 9.79 13.58 1.14
C ARG A 88 8.90 12.36 0.96
N ASP A 89 7.89 12.45 0.12
CA ASP A 89 7.04 11.29 -0.21
C ASP A 89 7.80 10.29 -1.11
N ILE A 90 7.62 9.01 -0.83
CA ILE A 90 8.26 7.90 -1.53
C ILE A 90 7.19 7.12 -2.27
N ALA A 91 7.52 6.50 -3.42
CA ALA A 91 6.55 5.65 -4.10
C ALA A 91 6.29 4.37 -3.28
N ILE A 92 5.04 3.90 -3.23
CA ILE A 92 4.71 2.62 -2.58
C ILE A 92 5.55 1.45 -3.10
N LYS A 93 5.91 1.42 -4.39
CA LYS A 93 6.80 0.40 -4.97
C LYS A 93 8.19 0.39 -4.29
N VAL A 94 8.76 1.56 -4.05
CA VAL A 94 10.06 1.68 -3.37
C VAL A 94 9.94 1.23 -1.92
N ALA A 95 8.86 1.63 -1.24
CA ALA A 95 8.60 1.19 0.12
C ALA A 95 8.35 -0.33 0.21
N ALA A 96 7.68 -0.93 -0.78
CA ALA A 96 7.43 -2.37 -0.84
C ALA A 96 8.74 -3.15 -1.00
N LEU A 97 9.62 -2.71 -1.90
CA LEU A 97 10.94 -3.31 -2.08
C LEU A 97 11.79 -3.19 -0.82
N ASP A 98 11.88 -1.99 -0.24
CA ASP A 98 12.65 -1.76 0.98
C ASP A 98 12.10 -2.56 2.16
N TYR A 99 10.77 -2.65 2.31
CA TYR A 99 10.12 -3.44 3.33
C TYR A 99 10.50 -4.93 3.23
N ILE A 100 10.53 -5.47 2.00
CA ILE A 100 10.87 -6.88 1.79
C ILE A 100 12.34 -7.17 2.11
N GLU A 101 13.23 -6.28 1.72
CA GLU A 101 14.67 -6.44 1.96
C GLU A 101 15.06 -6.24 3.43
N THR A 102 14.29 -5.45 4.20
CA THR A 102 14.71 -4.99 5.54
C THR A 102 13.83 -5.48 6.70
N VAL A 103 12.56 -5.77 6.45
CA VAL A 103 11.59 -6.09 7.51
C VAL A 103 10.93 -7.44 7.29
N TYR A 104 10.57 -7.78 6.05
CA TYR A 104 9.95 -9.08 5.75
C TYR A 104 11.00 -10.19 5.89
N PRO A 105 10.84 -11.14 6.83
CA PRO A 105 11.74 -12.26 6.91
C PRO A 105 11.48 -13.15 5.69
N VAL A 106 12.37 -13.09 4.71
CA VAL A 106 12.42 -14.08 3.63
C VAL A 106 12.62 -15.44 4.30
N LYS A 107 11.56 -16.25 4.37
CA LYS A 107 11.63 -17.64 4.79
C LYS A 107 12.05 -18.52 3.63
#